data_AF-A0A3D4QP96-F1
#
_entry.id   AF-A0A3D4QP96-F1
#
_cell.length_a   1.000
_cell.length_b   1.000
_cell.length_c   1.000
_cell.angle_alpha   90.00
_cell.angle_beta   90.00
_cell.angle_gamma   90.00
#
_symmetry.space_group_name_H-M   'P 1'
#
loop_
_entity.id
_entity.type
_entity.pdbx_description
1 polymer ?
#
loop_
_entity_poly.entity_id
_entity_poly.type
_entity_poly.pdbx_seq_one_letter_code
_entity_poly.pdbx_strand_id
1 'polypeptide(L)' 'MTKTYEANDIQVLEGLDAVRRRPGMYIGTTGLRGLHHLLWEIVDNGIDEAANGFASTIEVTLNS' A
#
# COMPACT_ATOMS: atom_id res chain seq x y z
N MET A 1 5.72 38.66 8.93
CA MET A 1 4.47 38.64 8.15
C MET A 1 3.83 37.29 8.31
N THR A 2 2.57 37.24 8.70
CA THR A 2 1.80 36.00 8.84
C THR A 2 1.45 35.48 7.45
N LYS A 3 1.71 34.20 7.18
CA LYS A 3 1.32 33.58 5.91
C LYS A 3 -0.22 33.50 5.88
N THR A 4 -0.85 34.16 4.91
CA THR A 4 -2.30 34.05 4.69
C THR A 4 -2.61 32.64 4.20
N TYR A 5 -3.61 32.00 4.81
CA TYR A 5 -4.10 30.68 4.42
C TYR A 5 -5.34 30.87 3.54
N GLU A 6 -5.26 30.45 2.29
CA GLU A 6 -6.30 30.63 1.26
C GLU A 6 -6.78 29.28 0.73
N ALA A 7 -7.88 29.29 -0.05
CA ALA A 7 -8.43 28.06 -0.64
C ALA A 7 -7.40 27.27 -1.47
N ASN A 8 -6.45 27.99 -2.08
CA ASN A 8 -5.40 27.45 -2.94
C ASN A 8 -4.35 26.64 -2.15
N ASP A 9 -4.28 26.81 -0.82
CA ASP A 9 -3.38 26.04 0.06
C ASP A 9 -3.93 24.64 0.40
N ILE A 10 -5.19 24.36 0.04
CA ILE A 10 -5.77 23.01 0.14
C ILE A 10 -5.38 22.19 -1.08
N GLN A 11 -4.59 21.14 -0.85
CA GLN A 11 -4.22 20.20 -1.89
C GLN A 11 -5.04 18.92 -1.81
N VAL A 12 -5.70 18.57 -2.91
CA VAL A 12 -6.26 17.23 -3.12
C VAL A 12 -5.18 16.36 -3.76
N LEU A 13 -4.95 15.18 -3.19
CA LEU A 13 -4.03 14.19 -3.75
C LEU A 13 -4.87 13.14 -4.49
N GLU A 14 -4.63 12.98 -5.79
CA GLU A 14 -5.41 12.10 -6.65
C GLU A 14 -4.78 10.69 -6.73
N GLY A 15 -5.64 9.69 -6.92
CA GLY A 15 -5.22 8.29 -7.10
C GLY A 15 -4.28 7.81 -5.98
N LEU A 16 -3.09 7.35 -6.37
CA LEU A 16 -2.10 6.77 -5.46
C LEU A 16 -1.18 7.81 -4.81
N ASP A 17 -1.35 9.10 -5.09
CA ASP A 17 -0.45 10.13 -4.55
C ASP A 17 -0.60 10.29 -3.04
N ALA A 18 -1.81 10.09 -2.50
CA ALA A 18 -2.03 10.05 -1.06
C ALA A 18 -1.30 8.88 -0.41
N VAL A 19 -1.30 7.70 -1.05
CA VAL A 19 -0.61 6.48 -0.59
C VAL A 19 0.89 6.71 -0.56
N ARG A 20 1.45 7.23 -1.64
CA ARG A 20 2.89 7.53 -1.75
C ARG A 20 3.34 8.61 -0.78
N ARG A 21 2.52 9.64 -0.54
CA ARG A 21 2.83 10.72 0.38
C ARG A 21 2.80 10.26 1.85
N ARG A 22 1.88 9.36 2.20
CA ARG A 22 1.68 8.86 3.57
C ARG A 22 1.61 7.33 3.63
N PRO A 23 2.70 6.62 3.27
CA PRO A 23 2.67 5.16 3.14
C PRO A 23 2.38 4.46 4.47
N GLY A 24 2.83 5.01 5.59
CA GLY A 24 2.58 4.41 6.91
C GLY A 24 1.10 4.26 7.26
N MET A 25 0.20 5.05 6.66
CA MET A 25 -1.25 4.88 6.84
C MET A 25 -1.79 3.61 6.17
N TYR A 26 -1.12 3.14 5.11
CA TYR A 26 -1.56 2.01 4.29
C TYR A 26 -0.78 0.73 4.60
N ILE A 27 0.52 0.84 4.85
CA ILE A 27 1.41 -0.31 5.09
C ILE A 27 2.00 -0.34 6.51
N GLY A 28 1.44 0.47 7.42
CA GLY A 28 1.83 0.60 8.83
C GLY A 28 3.16 1.34 9.08
N THR A 29 4.23 0.96 8.36
CA THR A 29 5.56 1.56 8.48
C THR A 29 6.32 1.45 7.16
N THR A 30 7.39 2.23 6.97
CA THR A 30 8.30 2.09 5.82
C THR A 30 9.55 1.27 6.13
N GLY A 31 9.62 0.67 7.32
CA GLY A 31 10.69 -0.27 7.69
C GLY A 31 10.43 -1.70 7.22
N LEU A 32 11.24 -2.65 7.72
CA LEU A 32 11.20 -4.07 7.33
C LEU A 32 9.80 -4.71 7.41
N ARG A 33 9.03 -4.35 8.44
CA ARG A 33 7.65 -4.84 8.61
C ARG A 33 6.72 -4.40 7.49
N GLY A 34 6.79 -3.14 7.08
CA GLY A 34 5.98 -2.63 5.97
C GLY A 34 6.43 -3.19 4.63
N LEU A 35 7.73 -3.44 4.45
CA LEU A 35 8.24 -4.14 3.28
C LEU A 35 7.62 -5.55 3.16
N HIS A 36 7.58 -6.32 4.24
CA HIS A 36 6.94 -7.64 4.24
C HIS A 36 5.41 -7.53 4.10
N HIS A 37 4.79 -6.46 4.60
CA HIS A 37 3.37 -6.22 4.43
C HIS A 37 2.98 -6.11 2.95
N LEU A 38 3.81 -5.47 2.12
CA LEU A 38 3.59 -5.45 0.66
C LEU A 38 3.55 -6.85 0.05
N LEU A 39 4.37 -7.79 0.54
CA LEU A 39 4.32 -9.18 0.11
C LEU A 39 3.02 -9.85 0.58
N TRP A 40 2.64 -9.65 1.84
CA TRP A 40 1.42 -10.23 2.41
C TRP A 40 0.17 -9.80 1.65
N GLU A 41 0.04 -8.54 1.27
CA GLU A 41 -1.09 -8.07 0.45
C GLU A 41 -1.27 -8.86 -0.85
N ILE A 42 -0.18 -9.31 -1.49
CA ILE A 42 -0.26 -10.11 -2.72
C ILE A 42 -0.55 -11.57 -2.42
N VAL A 43 0.10 -12.12 -1.39
CA VAL A 43 -0.11 -13.50 -0.95
C VAL A 43 -1.55 -13.71 -0.46
N ASP A 44 -2.10 -12.77 0.30
CA ASP A 44 -3.44 -12.83 0.87
C ASP A 44 -4.50 -12.81 -0.23
N ASN A 45 -4.34 -11.98 -1.28
CA ASN A 45 -5.20 -12.06 -2.47
C ASN A 45 -5.13 -13.45 -3.14
N GLY A 46 -3.94 -14.07 -3.19
CA GLY A 46 -3.79 -15.44 -3.67
C GLY A 46 -4.48 -16.48 -2.78
N ILE A 47 -4.44 -16.28 -1.45
CA ILE A 47 -5.14 -17.13 -0.48
C ILE A 47 -6.65 -16.99 -0.64
N ASP A 48 -7.18 -15.80 -0.90
CA ASP A 48 -8.60 -15.57 -1.16
C ASP A 48 -9.07 -16.34 -2.41
N GLU A 49 -8.29 -16.31 -3.49
CA GLU A 49 -8.57 -17.11 -4.70
C GLU A 49 -8.53 -18.61 -4.39
N ALA A 50 -7.58 -19.07 -3.58
CA ALA A 50 -7.47 -20.47 -3.19
C ALA A 50 -8.63 -20.91 -2.28
N ALA A 51 -9.02 -20.08 -1.32
CA ALA A 51 -10.14 -20.32 -0.41
C ALA A 51 -11.48 -20.41 -1.16
N ASN A 52 -11.61 -19.65 -2.25
CA ASN A 52 -12.78 -19.70 -3.14
C ASN A 52 -12.69 -20.80 -4.21
N GLY A 53 -11.61 -21.60 -4.23
CA GLY A 53 -11.44 -22.72 -5.16
C GLY A 53 -11.00 -22.35 -6.57
N PHE A 54 -10.55 -21.11 -6.79
CA PHE A 54 -10.05 -20.61 -8.07
C PHE A 54 -8.53 -20.75 -8.22
N ALA A 55 -7.81 -20.97 -7.11
CA ALA A 55 -6.39 -21.31 -7.10
C ALA A 55 -6.10 -22.59 -6.31
N SER A 56 -5.05 -23.31 -6.70
CA SER A 56 -4.60 -24.54 -6.02
C SER A 56 -3.13 -24.50 -5.61
N THR A 57 -2.38 -23.51 -6.07
CA THR A 57 -0.96 -23.33 -5.74
C THR A 57 -0.62 -21.85 -5.78
N ILE A 58 0.11 -21.38 -4.76
CA ILE A 58 0.66 -20.03 -4.66
C ILE A 58 2.18 -20.18 -4.55
N GLU A 59 2.92 -19.58 -5.47
CA GLU A 59 4.39 -19.64 -5.52
C GLU A 59 4.98 -18.24 -5.27
N VAL A 60 5.97 -18.16 -4.39
CA VAL A 60 6.70 -16.92 -4.08
C VAL A 60 8.17 -17.12 -4.45
N THR A 61 8.67 -16.28 -5.36
CA THR A 61 10.08 -16.27 -5.78
C THR A 61 10.76 -14.99 -5.32
N LEU A 62 11.87 -15.14 -4.60
CA LEU A 62 12.77 -14.02 -4.29
C LEU A 62 13.86 -13.96 -5.37
N ASN A 63 13.86 -12.88 -6.13
CA ASN A 63 14.85 -12.65 -7.19
C ASN A 63 16.17 -12.12 -6.60
N SER A 64 17.29 -12.50 -7.24
CA SER A 64 18.65 -12.06 -6.92
C SER A 64 19.06 -10.79 -7.62
#